data_AF-A0A944YH39-F1
#
_entry.id   AF-A0A944YH39-F1
#
_cell.length_a   1.000
_cell.length_b   1.000
_cell.length_c   1.000
_cell.angle_alpha   90.00
_cell.angle_beta   90.00
_cell.angle_gamma   90.00
#
_symmetry.space_group_name_H-M   'P 1'
#
loop_
_entity.id
_entity.type
_entity.pdbx_description
1 polymer ?
#
loop_
_entity_poly.entity_id
_entity_poly.type
_entity_poly.pdbx_seq_one_letter_code
_entity_poly.pdbx_strand_id
1 'polypeptide(L)'
;MKNIDFITNKAYLLDSKREEDIPIPIFKSFSQLIKENQLLIVITISIIITVLLLILLMKKKRKDESNEPETEPTDPYEDALLNIQSLQNQNPALSAKPFVFRLSEILRIYVERVFKVPAMELTGEEFMREIASHTFFQNRYDKILQEFVEQGDRIKYSKEDSDSGQMNLLMDTALHFVKDTHEKLEEAENVSSKVQS
;
A
#
# COMPACT_ATOMS: atom_id res chain seq x y z
N MET A 1 -11.12 -101.33 17.60
CA MET A 1 -9.93 -100.70 18.22
C MET A 1 -9.08 -100.16 17.09
N LYS A 2 -8.86 -98.84 17.09
CA LYS A 2 -7.92 -98.01 16.31
C LYS A 2 -8.09 -97.82 14.78
N ASN A 3 -8.45 -96.55 14.48
CA ASN A 3 -7.75 -95.60 13.62
C ASN A 3 -7.76 -95.80 12.09
N ILE A 4 -8.56 -94.99 11.39
CA ILE A 4 -8.16 -94.38 10.10
C ILE A 4 -8.74 -92.95 9.97
N ASP A 5 -8.49 -92.09 10.96
CA ASP A 5 -8.69 -90.63 10.85
C ASP A 5 -7.52 -89.94 10.09
N PHE A 6 -6.99 -90.59 9.05
CA PHE A 6 -5.75 -90.14 8.41
C PHE A 6 -5.97 -89.26 7.17
N ILE A 7 -7.20 -89.15 6.64
CA ILE A 7 -7.44 -88.42 5.37
C ILE A 7 -7.74 -86.93 5.58
N THR A 8 -8.04 -86.48 6.80
CA THR A 8 -8.30 -85.07 7.11
C THR A 8 -7.03 -84.22 7.30
N ASN A 9 -5.83 -84.81 7.31
CA ASN A 9 -4.59 -84.09 7.64
C ASN A 9 -3.69 -83.76 6.44
N LYS A 10 -4.19 -83.89 5.19
CA LYS A 10 -3.39 -83.61 3.98
C LYS A 10 -3.63 -82.22 3.37
N ALA A 11 -4.31 -81.32 4.09
CA ALA A 11 -4.53 -79.93 3.68
C ALA A 11 -3.37 -78.97 4.03
N TYR A 12 -2.25 -79.48 4.57
CA TYR A 12 -1.14 -78.66 5.07
C TYR A 12 0.02 -78.46 4.07
N LEU A 13 -0.15 -78.83 2.79
CA LEU A 13 0.91 -78.71 1.78
C LEU A 13 0.80 -77.48 0.87
N LEU A 14 -0.06 -76.51 1.20
CA LEU A 14 0.01 -75.20 0.57
C LEU A 14 0.99 -74.32 1.36
N ASP A 15 1.98 -73.79 0.63
CA ASP A 15 2.91 -72.79 1.12
C ASP A 15 2.13 -71.63 1.75
N SER A 16 2.33 -71.43 3.05
CA SER A 16 1.68 -70.39 3.86
C SER A 16 2.16 -68.98 3.50
N LYS A 17 3.18 -68.86 2.64
CA LYS A 17 3.59 -67.60 2.02
C LYS A 17 2.97 -67.43 0.64
N ARG A 18 1.64 -67.30 0.59
CA ARG A 18 1.02 -66.57 -0.53
C ARG A 18 0.92 -65.12 -0.10
N GLU A 19 1.67 -64.23 -0.75
CA GLU A 19 1.34 -62.81 -0.74
C GLU A 19 0.00 -62.69 -1.46
N GLU A 20 -1.07 -62.58 -0.67
CA GLU A 20 -2.37 -62.22 -1.21
C GLU A 20 -2.25 -60.81 -1.76
N ASP A 21 -2.32 -60.65 -3.08
CA ASP A 21 -2.48 -59.36 -3.75
C ASP A 21 -3.83 -58.78 -3.34
N ILE A 22 -3.84 -58.10 -2.20
CA ILE A 22 -4.99 -57.34 -1.73
C ILE A 22 -5.25 -56.26 -2.78
N PRO A 23 -6.45 -56.16 -3.36
CA PRO A 23 -6.73 -55.13 -4.34
C PRO A 23 -6.46 -53.77 -3.70
N ILE A 24 -5.64 -52.94 -4.36
CA ILE A 24 -5.27 -51.62 -3.87
C ILE A 24 -6.58 -50.87 -3.58
N PRO A 25 -6.85 -50.46 -2.32
CA PRO A 25 -8.08 -49.77 -2.00
C PRO A 25 -8.13 -48.47 -2.78
N ILE A 26 -9.06 -48.36 -3.74
CA ILE A 26 -9.24 -47.20 -4.62
C ILE A 26 -9.60 -45.94 -3.81
N PHE A 27 -10.12 -46.11 -2.60
CA PHE A 27 -10.41 -45.05 -1.65
C PHE A 27 -9.47 -45.15 -0.44
N LYS A 28 -8.41 -44.34 -0.44
CA LYS A 28 -7.61 -44.13 0.78
C LYS A 28 -8.46 -43.42 1.83
N SER A 29 -8.45 -43.91 3.06
CA SER A 29 -9.16 -43.26 4.16
C SER A 29 -8.51 -41.91 4.48
N PHE A 30 -9.30 -40.87 4.76
CA PHE A 30 -8.79 -39.52 5.07
C PHE A 30 -7.75 -39.53 6.20
N SER A 31 -7.87 -40.46 7.15
CA SER A 31 -6.92 -40.64 8.24
C SER A 31 -5.56 -41.19 7.79
N GLN A 32 -5.52 -42.02 6.74
CA GLN A 32 -4.28 -42.55 6.16
C GLN A 32 -3.56 -41.47 5.35
N LEU A 33 -4.29 -40.69 4.57
CA LEU A 33 -3.75 -39.53 3.84
C LEU A 33 -3.10 -38.50 4.76
N ILE A 34 -3.74 -38.22 5.90
CA ILE A 34 -3.19 -37.30 6.89
C ILE A 34 -1.92 -37.86 7.50
N LYS A 35 -1.90 -39.15 7.90
CA LYS A 35 -0.75 -39.80 8.54
C LYS A 35 0.48 -39.93 7.62
N GLU A 36 0.27 -40.29 6.35
CA GLU A 36 1.35 -40.43 5.37
C GLU A 36 2.03 -39.08 5.05
N ASN A 37 1.28 -37.98 5.09
CA ASN A 37 1.74 -36.67 4.64
C ASN A 37 1.80 -35.62 5.77
N GLN A 38 1.83 -36.02 7.05
CA GLN A 38 1.81 -35.08 8.18
C GLN A 38 2.92 -34.04 8.10
N LEU A 39 4.14 -34.45 7.73
CA LEU A 39 5.27 -33.53 7.61
C LEU A 39 5.05 -32.48 6.53
N LEU A 40 4.54 -32.88 5.36
CA LEU A 40 4.24 -31.94 4.26
C LEU A 40 3.12 -30.97 4.64
N ILE A 41 2.08 -31.45 5.32
CA ILE A 41 0.99 -30.62 5.80
C ILE A 41 1.50 -29.58 6.81
N VAL A 42 2.33 -29.99 7.77
CA VAL A 42 2.92 -29.07 8.75
C VAL A 42 3.82 -28.02 8.08
N ILE A 43 4.63 -28.41 7.08
CA ILE A 43 5.47 -27.48 6.31
C ILE A 43 4.61 -26.47 5.55
N THR A 44 3.57 -26.92 4.85
CA THR A 44 2.67 -26.01 4.10
C THR A 44 1.96 -25.01 5.02
N ILE A 45 1.46 -25.47 6.18
CA ILE A 45 0.83 -24.59 7.18
C ILE A 45 1.85 -23.59 7.74
N SER A 46 3.07 -24.03 8.04
CA SER A 46 4.15 -23.14 8.51
C SER A 46 4.49 -22.05 7.50
N ILE A 47 4.57 -22.38 6.21
CA ILE A 47 4.79 -21.42 5.13
C ILE A 47 3.64 -20.42 5.05
N ILE A 48 2.39 -20.87 5.12
CA ILE A 48 1.20 -20.01 5.09
C ILE A 48 1.20 -19.03 6.27
N ILE A 49 1.50 -19.51 7.48
CA ILE A 49 1.60 -18.68 8.69
C ILE A 49 2.73 -17.66 8.55
N THR A 50 3.88 -18.07 8.02
CA THR A 50 5.04 -17.18 7.82
C THR A 50 4.72 -16.09 6.80
N VAL A 51 4.08 -16.44 5.68
CA VAL A 51 3.63 -15.48 4.66
C VAL A 51 2.58 -14.54 5.23
N LEU A 52 1.61 -15.06 6.00
CA LEU A 52 0.60 -14.24 6.66
C LEU A 52 1.24 -13.26 7.66
N LEU A 53 2.21 -13.71 8.44
CA LEU A 53 2.94 -12.88 9.40
C LEU A 53 3.78 -11.83 8.68
N LEU A 54 4.44 -12.18 7.58
CA LEU A 54 5.13 -11.22 6.69
C LEU A 54 4.18 -10.17 6.13
N ILE A 55 3.01 -10.57 5.63
CA ILE A 55 1.97 -9.66 5.15
C ILE A 55 1.50 -8.74 6.28
N LEU A 56 1.27 -9.26 7.49
CA LEU A 56 0.85 -8.46 8.64
C LEU A 56 1.94 -7.48 9.08
N LEU A 57 3.22 -7.87 9.07
CA LEU A 57 4.34 -6.98 9.37
C LEU A 57 4.55 -5.91 8.30
N MET A 58 4.39 -6.25 7.02
CA MET A 58 4.41 -5.29 5.92
C MET A 58 3.21 -4.33 5.98
N LYS A 59 2.02 -4.82 6.34
CA LYS A 59 0.85 -3.98 6.60
C LYS A 59 1.05 -3.11 7.83
N LYS A 60 1.74 -3.55 8.88
CA LYS A 60 2.08 -2.72 10.05
C LYS A 60 3.00 -1.56 9.67
N LYS A 61 4.02 -1.79 8.82
CA LYS A 61 4.86 -0.71 8.27
C LYS A 61 4.13 0.22 7.29
N ARG A 62 3.09 -0.26 6.61
CA ARG A 62 2.23 0.56 5.72
C ARG A 62 1.04 1.21 6.42
N LYS A 63 0.77 0.84 7.69
CA LYS A 63 -0.35 1.37 8.47
C LYS A 63 0.01 2.66 9.23
N ASP A 64 1.28 3.05 9.25
CA ASP A 64 1.69 4.39 9.69
C ASP A 64 1.32 5.50 8.70
N GLU A 65 0.89 5.19 7.46
CA GLU A 65 0.50 6.20 6.46
C GLU A 65 -1.03 6.35 6.28
N SER A 66 -1.90 5.69 7.07
CA SER A 66 -3.35 5.75 6.76
C SER A 66 -4.32 5.65 7.94
N ASN A 67 -3.87 5.52 9.20
CA ASN A 67 -4.77 5.71 10.34
C ASN A 67 -3.99 6.33 11.49
N GLU A 68 -3.84 7.64 11.46
CA GLU A 68 -3.30 8.38 12.59
C GLU A 68 -4.32 8.30 13.75
N PRO A 69 -3.94 7.78 14.93
CA PRO A 69 -4.75 7.91 16.12
C PRO A 69 -4.66 9.36 16.58
N GLU A 70 -5.68 10.17 16.30
CA GLU A 70 -6.02 11.47 16.94
C GLU A 70 -4.88 12.09 17.77
N THR A 71 -3.77 12.39 17.11
CA THR A 71 -2.75 13.31 17.58
C THR A 71 -3.34 14.70 17.41
N GLU A 72 -2.99 15.61 18.32
CA GLU A 72 -3.42 17.01 18.24
C GLU A 72 -3.36 17.51 16.79
N PRO A 73 -4.34 18.29 16.30
CA PRO A 73 -4.38 18.67 14.91
C PRO A 73 -3.11 19.45 14.55
N THR A 74 -2.12 18.74 13.98
CA THR A 74 -0.88 19.33 13.48
C THR A 74 -1.27 20.36 12.43
N ASP A 75 -0.69 21.56 12.49
CA ASP A 75 -0.93 22.59 11.48
C ASP A 75 -0.68 22.03 10.06
N PRO A 76 -1.69 22.06 9.15
CA PRO A 76 -1.52 21.60 7.78
C PRO A 76 -0.32 22.19 7.05
N TYR A 77 0.04 23.44 7.36
CA TYR A 77 1.20 24.11 6.78
C TYR A 77 2.53 23.46 7.21
N GLU A 78 2.74 23.33 8.51
CA GLU A 78 3.93 22.68 9.07
C GLU A 78 4.07 21.23 8.59
N ASP A 79 2.95 20.49 8.54
CA ASP A 79 2.93 19.12 8.02
C ASP A 79 3.36 19.06 6.55
N ALA A 80 2.83 19.94 5.69
CA ALA A 80 3.21 20.00 4.29
C ALA A 80 4.70 20.35 4.11
N LEU A 81 5.23 21.31 4.89
CA LEU A 81 6.64 21.68 4.86
C LEU A 81 7.56 20.53 5.27
N LEU A 82 7.24 19.85 6.37
CA LEU A 82 8.02 18.71 6.86
C LEU A 82 8.06 17.58 5.82
N ASN A 83 6.92 17.26 5.21
CA ASN A 83 6.85 16.23 4.19
C ASN A 83 7.60 16.62 2.91
N ILE A 84 7.51 17.87 2.46
CA ILE A 84 8.29 18.39 1.32
C ILE A 84 9.79 18.32 1.62
N GLN A 85 10.22 18.76 2.80
CA GLN A 85 11.62 18.74 3.21
C GLN A 85 12.16 17.31 3.36
N SER A 86 11.34 16.39 3.87
CA SER A 86 11.67 14.96 3.94
C SER A 86 11.87 14.37 2.54
N LEU A 87 10.95 14.68 1.61
CA LEU A 87 11.05 14.26 0.22
C LEU A 87 12.29 14.82 -0.49
N GLN A 88 12.68 16.06 -0.19
CA GLN A 88 13.89 16.69 -0.73
C GLN A 88 15.19 16.08 -0.18
N ASN A 89 15.24 15.78 1.11
CA ASN A 89 16.44 15.27 1.78
C ASN A 89 16.57 13.74 1.74
N GLN A 90 15.64 13.05 1.08
CA GLN A 90 15.61 11.60 1.02
C GLN A 90 16.86 11.04 0.34
N ASN A 91 17.49 10.05 0.97
CA ASN A 91 18.66 9.36 0.43
C ASN A 91 18.51 7.82 0.56
N PRO A 92 18.53 7.07 -0.55
CA PRO A 92 18.70 7.52 -1.94
C PRO A 92 17.51 8.34 -2.44
N ALA A 93 17.77 9.27 -3.34
CA ALA A 93 16.72 10.07 -3.97
C ALA A 93 15.74 9.17 -4.73
N LEU A 94 14.46 9.54 -4.72
CA LEU A 94 13.44 8.84 -5.49
C LEU A 94 13.64 9.06 -6.99
N SER A 95 13.25 8.06 -7.79
CA SER A 95 13.11 8.26 -9.22
C SER A 95 11.97 9.24 -9.52
N ALA A 96 12.04 9.87 -10.70
CA ALA A 96 11.19 10.99 -11.07
C ALA A 96 9.69 10.71 -10.89
N LYS A 97 9.20 9.54 -11.31
CA LYS A 97 7.77 9.21 -11.21
C LYS A 97 7.30 9.09 -9.75
N PRO A 98 7.88 8.23 -8.89
CA PRO A 98 7.55 8.20 -7.45
C PRO A 98 7.66 9.56 -6.76
N PHE A 99 8.66 10.36 -7.11
CA PHE A 99 8.83 11.71 -6.58
C PHE A 99 7.61 12.59 -6.87
N VAL A 100 7.17 12.67 -8.13
CA VAL A 100 6.01 13.49 -8.48
C VAL A 100 4.73 12.96 -7.84
N PHE A 101 4.57 11.63 -7.74
CA PHE A 101 3.41 11.05 -7.03
C PHE A 101 3.36 11.51 -5.57
N ARG A 102 4.48 11.40 -4.84
CA ARG A 102 4.55 11.83 -3.44
C ARG A 102 4.37 13.33 -3.28
N LEU A 103 4.99 14.14 -4.14
CA LEU A 103 4.82 15.59 -4.09
C LEU A 103 3.37 16.02 -4.37
N SER A 104 2.71 15.37 -5.34
CA SER A 104 1.29 15.62 -5.64
C SER A 104 0.38 15.24 -4.48
N GLU A 105 0.69 14.13 -3.79
CA GLU A 105 -0.03 13.67 -2.60
C GLU A 105 0.05 14.69 -1.47
N ILE A 106 1.26 15.15 -1.13
CA ILE A 106 1.48 16.17 -0.08
C ILE A 106 0.67 17.45 -0.40
N LEU A 107 0.77 17.93 -1.64
CA LEU A 107 0.09 19.16 -2.05
C LEU A 107 -1.43 19.05 -1.96
N ARG A 108 -1.99 17.91 -2.37
CA ARG A 108 -3.45 17.68 -2.32
C ARG A 108 -3.94 17.53 -0.89
N ILE A 109 -3.21 16.83 -0.01
CA ILE A 109 -3.55 16.74 1.42
C ILE A 109 -3.57 18.14 2.04
N TYR A 110 -2.55 18.96 1.76
CA TYR A 110 -2.50 20.35 2.20
C TYR A 110 -3.73 21.13 1.73
N VAL A 111 -4.04 21.07 0.44
CA VAL A 111 -5.20 21.78 -0.13
C VAL A 111 -6.51 21.31 0.51
N GLU A 112 -6.67 20.02 0.74
CA GLU A 112 -7.88 19.45 1.33
C GLU A 112 -8.08 19.89 2.78
N ARG A 113 -7.02 19.87 3.57
CA ARG A 113 -7.07 20.25 4.98
C ARG A 113 -7.34 21.74 5.16
N VAL A 114 -6.71 22.59 4.34
CA VAL A 114 -6.80 24.06 4.43
C VAL A 114 -8.07 24.60 3.78
N PHE A 115 -8.39 24.18 2.56
CA PHE A 115 -9.48 24.76 1.76
C PHE A 115 -10.76 23.93 1.75
N LYS A 116 -10.78 22.77 2.42
CA LYS A 116 -11.94 21.86 2.50
C LYS A 116 -12.41 21.37 1.13
N VAL A 117 -11.47 21.25 0.19
CA VAL A 117 -11.67 20.67 -1.14
C VAL A 117 -11.27 19.19 -1.09
N PRO A 118 -12.09 18.22 -1.53
CA PRO A 118 -11.76 16.78 -1.44
C PRO A 118 -10.68 16.34 -2.46
N ALA A 119 -9.50 16.96 -2.42
CA ALA A 119 -8.46 16.87 -3.44
C ALA A 119 -7.88 15.45 -3.60
N MET A 120 -7.94 14.61 -2.57
CA MET A 120 -7.54 13.20 -2.64
C MET A 120 -8.53 12.33 -3.42
N GLU A 121 -9.82 12.69 -3.43
CA GLU A 121 -10.87 11.93 -4.12
C GLU A 121 -10.99 12.30 -5.60
N LEU A 122 -10.43 13.45 -5.99
CA LEU A 122 -10.53 13.98 -7.35
C LEU A 122 -9.41 13.45 -8.27
N THR A 123 -9.76 13.20 -9.53
CA THR A 123 -8.77 13.05 -10.60
C THR A 123 -8.01 14.36 -10.84
N GLY A 124 -6.88 14.32 -11.55
CA GLY A 124 -6.09 15.54 -11.83
C GLY A 124 -6.89 16.65 -12.53
N GLU A 125 -7.73 16.28 -13.50
CA GLU A 125 -8.57 17.24 -14.21
C GLU A 125 -9.72 17.80 -13.34
N GLU A 126 -10.34 16.96 -12.53
CA GLU A 126 -11.40 17.38 -11.60
C GLU A 126 -10.85 18.30 -10.52
N PHE A 127 -9.67 17.98 -9.98
CA PHE A 127 -8.96 18.84 -9.04
C PHE A 127 -8.73 20.23 -9.64
N MET A 128 -8.23 20.33 -10.89
CA MET A 128 -8.01 21.62 -11.53
C MET A 128 -9.31 22.40 -11.78
N ARG A 129 -10.41 21.72 -12.13
CA ARG A 129 -11.72 22.38 -12.28
C ARG A 129 -12.24 22.92 -10.94
N GLU A 130 -12.07 22.15 -9.87
CA GLU A 130 -12.50 22.54 -8.52
C GLU A 130 -11.66 23.72 -7.98
N ILE A 131 -10.35 23.71 -8.22
CA ILE A 131 -9.48 24.84 -7.87
C ILE A 131 -9.87 26.10 -8.66
N ALA A 132 -10.16 25.97 -9.96
CA ALA A 132 -10.52 27.11 -10.80
C ALA A 132 -11.86 27.76 -10.41
N SER A 133 -12.80 26.99 -9.84
CA SER A 133 -14.08 27.51 -9.36
C SER A 133 -14.02 28.08 -7.93
N HIS A 134 -12.99 27.74 -7.17
CA HIS A 134 -12.86 28.13 -5.78
C HIS A 134 -12.33 29.57 -5.62
N THR A 135 -13.09 30.40 -4.90
CA THR A 135 -12.93 31.87 -4.82
C THR A 135 -11.55 32.33 -4.35
N PHE A 136 -10.90 31.57 -3.46
CA PHE A 136 -9.55 31.88 -2.98
C PHE A 136 -8.47 31.73 -4.07
N PHE A 137 -8.62 30.74 -4.96
CA PHE A 137 -7.61 30.40 -5.96
C PHE A 137 -7.79 31.16 -7.27
N GLN A 138 -9.03 31.52 -7.59
CA GLN A 138 -9.39 32.18 -8.83
C GLN A 138 -8.55 33.46 -9.07
N ASN A 139 -7.90 33.54 -10.23
CA ASN A 139 -7.00 34.63 -10.63
C ASN A 139 -5.74 34.85 -9.76
N ARG A 140 -5.43 33.94 -8.83
CA ARG A 140 -4.26 34.05 -7.93
C ARG A 140 -3.31 32.86 -8.04
N TYR A 141 -3.86 31.65 -7.98
CA TYR A 141 -3.09 30.41 -7.89
C TYR A 141 -3.48 29.37 -8.94
N ASP A 142 -4.57 29.60 -9.68
CA ASP A 142 -5.04 28.76 -10.77
C ASP A 142 -3.94 28.43 -11.79
N LYS A 143 -3.19 29.44 -12.23
CA LYS A 143 -2.06 29.26 -13.16
C LYS A 143 -0.91 28.46 -12.56
N ILE A 144 -0.52 28.77 -11.32
CA ILE A 144 0.60 28.09 -10.65
C ILE A 144 0.27 26.60 -10.45
N LEU A 145 -0.95 26.28 -9.99
CA LEU A 145 -1.39 24.89 -9.81
C LEU A 145 -1.53 24.17 -11.16
N GLN A 146 -2.00 24.87 -12.19
CA GLN A 146 -2.05 24.31 -13.54
C GLN A 146 -0.65 23.96 -14.04
N GLU A 147 0.30 24.88 -13.93
CA GLU A 147 1.70 24.66 -14.31
C GLU A 147 2.32 23.51 -13.52
N PHE A 148 2.05 23.42 -12.21
CA PHE A 148 2.49 22.30 -11.37
C PHE A 148 1.96 20.95 -11.88
N VAL A 149 0.65 20.85 -12.17
CA VAL A 149 0.04 19.62 -12.67
C VAL A 149 0.59 19.25 -14.05
N GLU A 150 0.71 20.20 -14.96
CA GLU A 150 1.24 19.99 -16.31
C GLU A 150 2.71 19.54 -16.30
N GLN A 151 3.55 20.15 -15.46
CA GLN A 151 4.94 19.75 -15.26
C GLN A 151 5.02 18.35 -14.62
N GLY A 152 4.21 18.09 -13.60
CA GLY A 152 4.15 16.79 -12.94
C GLY A 152 3.73 15.68 -13.89
N ASP A 153 2.73 15.90 -14.73
CA ASP A 153 2.26 14.92 -15.71
C ASP A 153 3.31 14.67 -16.80
N ARG A 154 3.99 15.72 -17.28
CA ARG A 154 5.13 15.57 -18.20
C ARG A 154 6.20 14.65 -17.63
N ILE A 155 6.55 14.82 -16.36
CA ILE A 155 7.54 13.98 -15.66
C ILE A 155 7.01 12.55 -15.47
N LYS A 156 5.77 12.38 -15.02
CA LYS A 156 5.13 11.05 -14.78
C LYS A 156 5.08 10.18 -16.04
N TYR A 157 4.90 10.81 -17.20
CA TYR A 157 4.68 10.14 -18.48
C TYR A 157 5.87 10.26 -19.46
N SER A 158 6.97 10.90 -19.04
CA SER A 158 8.22 10.91 -19.81
C SER A 158 8.79 9.49 -19.94
N LYS A 159 9.37 9.18 -21.11
CA LYS A 159 10.10 7.92 -21.35
C LYS A 159 11.52 7.96 -20.82
N GLU A 160 12.09 9.16 -20.69
CA GLU A 160 13.44 9.41 -20.17
C GLU A 160 13.38 9.76 -18.69
N ASP A 161 14.43 9.39 -17.96
CA ASP A 161 14.64 9.87 -16.60
C ASP A 161 14.66 11.40 -16.64
N SER A 162 13.71 12.01 -15.92
CA SER A 162 13.59 13.46 -15.92
C SER A 162 14.83 14.06 -15.26
N ASP A 163 15.36 15.14 -15.86
CA ASP A 163 16.49 15.84 -15.28
C ASP A 163 16.14 16.36 -13.88
N SER A 164 17.13 16.29 -12.99
CA SER A 164 17.07 16.80 -11.63
C SER A 164 16.60 18.27 -11.55
N GLY A 165 16.90 19.09 -12.57
CA GLY A 165 16.40 20.46 -12.66
C GLY A 165 14.87 20.56 -12.73
N GLN A 166 14.20 19.66 -13.46
CA GLN A 166 12.72 19.66 -13.57
C GLN A 166 12.07 19.24 -12.25
N MET A 167 12.66 18.26 -11.56
CA MET A 167 12.18 17.82 -10.25
C MET A 167 12.33 18.92 -9.19
N ASN A 168 13.46 19.63 -9.20
CA ASN A 168 13.70 20.76 -8.29
C ASN A 168 12.73 21.91 -8.57
N LEU A 169 12.52 22.27 -9.84
CA LEU A 169 11.56 23.32 -10.21
C LEU A 169 10.14 22.98 -9.75
N LEU A 170 9.73 21.72 -9.90
CA LEU A 170 8.42 21.25 -9.45
C LEU A 170 8.31 21.32 -7.91
N MET A 171 9.38 20.97 -7.20
CA MET A 171 9.45 21.11 -5.74
C MET A 171 9.32 22.56 -5.30
N ASP A 172 10.09 23.45 -5.92
CA ASP A 172 10.09 24.88 -5.59
C ASP A 172 8.72 25.50 -5.84
N THR A 173 8.03 25.07 -6.90
CA THR A 173 6.66 25.48 -7.21
C THR A 173 5.69 25.07 -6.10
N ALA A 174 5.75 23.82 -5.64
CA ALA A 174 4.93 23.33 -4.53
C ALA A 174 5.23 24.07 -3.23
N LEU A 175 6.52 24.28 -2.91
CA LEU A 175 6.94 24.97 -1.70
C LEU A 175 6.49 26.43 -1.71
N HIS A 176 6.64 27.12 -2.84
CA HIS A 176 6.17 28.50 -3.02
C HIS A 176 4.66 28.58 -2.81
N PHE A 177 3.90 27.68 -3.43
CA PHE A 177 2.44 27.64 -3.27
C PHE A 177 2.03 27.48 -1.80
N VAL A 178 2.58 26.50 -1.08
CA VAL A 178 2.25 26.25 0.34
C VAL A 178 2.59 27.46 1.23
N LYS A 179 3.75 28.09 1.01
CA LYS A 179 4.16 29.27 1.79
C LYS A 179 3.30 30.49 1.52
N ASP A 180 3.10 30.83 0.25
CA ASP A 180 2.35 32.03 -0.12
C ASP A 180 0.88 31.90 0.28
N THR A 181 0.27 30.74 0.11
CA THR A 181 -1.12 30.50 0.54
C THR A 181 -1.28 30.59 2.05
N HIS A 182 -0.35 30.06 2.84
CA HIS A 182 -0.35 30.20 4.31
C HIS A 182 -0.20 31.67 4.75
N GLU A 183 0.77 32.41 4.20
CA GLU A 183 0.98 33.83 4.50
C GLU A 183 -0.30 34.66 4.20
N LYS A 184 -0.96 34.39 3.07
CA LYS A 184 -2.22 35.08 2.72
C LYS A 184 -3.39 34.74 3.62
N LEU A 185 -3.44 33.55 4.18
CA LEU A 185 -4.46 33.18 5.16
C LEU A 185 -4.19 33.86 6.50
N GLU A 186 -2.95 33.87 6.98
CA GLU A 186 -2.56 34.58 8.20
C GLU A 186 -2.80 36.10 8.08
N GLU A 187 -2.48 36.72 6.94
CA GLU A 187 -2.80 38.13 6.68
C GLU A 187 -4.30 38.40 6.81
N ALA A 188 -5.15 37.54 6.26
CA ALA A 188 -6.61 37.70 6.31
C ALA A 188 -7.16 37.58 7.75
N GLU A 189 -6.64 36.63 8.54
CA GLU A 189 -7.02 36.45 9.95
C GLU A 189 -6.59 37.63 10.82
N ASN A 190 -5.36 38.12 10.62
CA ASN A 190 -4.83 39.28 11.35
C ASN A 190 -5.60 40.58 11.04
N VAL A 191 -6.08 40.76 9.81
CA VAL A 191 -6.93 41.91 9.44
C VAL A 191 -8.31 41.81 10.08
N SER A 192 -8.94 40.62 10.08
CA SER A 192 -10.23 40.40 10.75
C SER A 192 -10.16 40.68 12.25
N SER A 193 -9.06 40.29 12.89
CA SER A 193 -8.82 40.48 14.33
C SER A 193 -8.67 41.96 14.73
N LYS A 194 -8.10 42.79 13.85
CA LYS A 194 -7.93 44.24 14.08
C LYS A 194 -9.19 45.06 13.82
N VAL A 195 -10.11 44.58 12.99
CA VAL A 195 -11.37 45.30 12.68
C VAL A 195 -12.42 45.10 13.78
N GLN A 196 -12.27 44.09 14.63
CA GLN A 196 -13.15 43.80 15.77
C GLN A 196 -12.67 44.37 17.12
N SER A 197 -11.51 45.06 17.15
CA SER A 197 -11.00 45.81 18.31
C SER A 197 -11.17 47.31 18.11
#